data_AF-A0A897NJV2-F1
#
_entry.id   AF-A0A897NJV2-F1
#
_cell.length_a   1.000
_cell.length_b   1.000
_cell.length_c   1.000
_cell.angle_alpha   90.00
_cell.angle_beta   90.00
_cell.angle_gamma   90.00
#
_symmetry.space_group_name_H-M   'P 1'
#
loop_
_entity.id
_entity.type
_entity.pdbx_description
1 polymer ?
#
loop_
_entity_poly.entity_id
_entity_poly.type
_entity_poly.pdbx_seq_one_letter_code
_entity_poly.pdbx_strand_id
1 'polypeptide(L)'
;MVLATDSLPFPDEEYLCAALTTSDLPANHEVGDDWIAGRHPDKTSYCSPWVVGTVKHRAIANPQGKITTEFTEHMIDRCEDFLRGT
;
A
#
# COMPACT_ATOMS: atom_id res chain seq x y z
N MET A 1 -2.09 1.91 1.73
CA MET A 1 -1.52 2.21 0.40
C MET A 1 -2.44 1.60 -0.64
N VAL A 2 -2.86 2.38 -1.63
CA VAL A 2 -3.69 1.87 -2.73
C VAL A 2 -2.81 1.04 -3.67
N LEU A 3 -3.24 -0.18 -3.98
CA LEU A 3 -2.57 -1.12 -4.89
C LEU A 3 -3.27 -1.16 -6.25
N ALA A 4 -4.60 -1.17 -6.24
CA ALA A 4 -5.40 -1.24 -7.45
C ALA A 4 -6.70 -0.44 -7.32
N THR A 5 -7.09 0.19 -8.44
CA THR A 5 -8.30 1.00 -8.58
C THR A 5 -9.13 0.47 -9.75
N ASP A 6 -8.59 0.54 -10.97
CA ASP A 6 -9.35 0.42 -12.22
C ASP A 6 -9.63 -1.02 -12.62
N SER A 7 -8.84 -1.96 -12.12
CA SER A 7 -9.00 -3.40 -12.37
C SER A 7 -10.09 -4.05 -11.52
N LEU A 8 -10.67 -3.31 -10.56
CA LEU A 8 -11.74 -3.81 -9.72
C LEU A 8 -13.07 -3.85 -10.47
N PRO A 9 -13.99 -4.79 -10.13
CA PRO A 9 -15.32 -4.86 -10.75
C PRO A 9 -16.20 -3.62 -10.55
N PHE A 10 -15.80 -2.75 -9.61
CA PHE A 10 -16.47 -1.52 -9.20
C PHE A 10 -15.41 -0.41 -9.08
N PRO A 11 -14.87 0.08 -10.21
CA PRO A 11 -13.92 1.17 -10.20
C PRO A 11 -14.54 2.40 -9.56
N ASP A 12 -13.72 3.24 -8.93
CA ASP A 12 -14.10 4.47 -8.22
C ASP A 12 -14.99 4.30 -6.97
N GLU A 13 -15.51 3.09 -6.70
CA GLU A 13 -16.29 2.81 -5.48
C GLU A 13 -15.44 2.23 -4.35
N GLU A 14 -14.46 1.40 -4.69
CA GLU A 14 -13.52 0.81 -3.74
C GLU A 14 -12.11 0.73 -4.31
N TYR A 15 -11.17 0.46 -3.40
CA TYR A 15 -9.75 0.37 -3.68
C TYR A 15 -9.17 -0.86 -3.01
N LEU A 16 -8.34 -1.61 -3.71
CA LEU A 16 -7.53 -2.65 -3.07
C LEU A 16 -6.35 -1.97 -2.39
N CYS A 17 -6.18 -2.20 -1.09
CA CYS A 17 -5.15 -1.55 -0.30
C CYS A 17 -4.32 -2.56 0.49
N ALA A 18 -3.03 -2.27 0.67
CA ALA A 18 -2.20 -2.83 1.73
C ALA A 18 -2.03 -1.84 2.89
N ALA A 19 -1.80 -2.33 4.11
CA ALA A 19 -1.56 -1.45 5.26
C ALA A 19 -0.22 -0.71 5.13
N LEU A 20 -0.21 0.56 5.57
CA LEU A 20 0.98 1.37 5.75
C LEU A 20 1.16 1.63 7.24
N THR A 21 2.37 1.47 7.76
CA THR A 21 2.66 1.54 9.20
C THR A 21 4.02 2.20 9.46
N THR A 22 4.23 2.70 10.68
CA THR A 22 5.55 3.15 11.16
C THR A 22 6.24 2.13 12.06
N SER A 23 5.61 0.96 12.27
CA SER A 23 6.21 -0.14 13.01
C SER A 23 7.05 -1.00 12.09
N ASP A 24 8.30 -1.24 12.47
CA ASP A 24 9.16 -2.21 11.80
C ASP A 24 8.80 -3.61 12.28
N LEU A 25 8.20 -4.41 11.40
CA LEU A 25 7.72 -5.77 11.68
C LEU A 25 8.36 -6.74 10.68
N PRO A 26 8.53 -8.02 11.01
CA PRO A 26 9.06 -9.01 10.07
C PRO A 26 8.28 -9.02 8.75
N ALA A 27 8.99 -9.09 7.62
CA ALA A 27 8.46 -9.06 6.25
C ALA A 27 7.80 -7.74 5.80
N ASN A 28 7.83 -6.69 6.62
CA ASN A 28 7.51 -5.36 6.13
C ASN A 28 8.52 -4.91 5.08
N HIS A 29 8.04 -4.13 4.12
CA HIS A 29 8.88 -3.47 3.14
C HIS A 29 8.96 -1.99 3.46
N GLU A 30 10.17 -1.50 3.72
CA GLU A 30 10.42 -0.06 3.91
C GLU A 30 10.12 0.69 2.61
N VAL A 31 9.38 1.80 2.72
CA VAL A 31 9.07 2.67 1.56
C VAL A 31 10.27 3.54 1.18
N GLY A 32 11.09 3.97 2.15
CA GLY A 32 12.35 4.66 1.87
C GLY A 32 12.24 5.85 0.91
N ASP A 33 12.95 5.76 -0.21
CA ASP A 33 13.02 6.82 -1.23
C ASP A 33 11.94 6.69 -2.33
N ASP A 34 11.06 5.68 -2.23
CA ASP A 34 9.89 5.54 -3.11
C ASP A 34 8.75 6.52 -2.79
N TRP A 35 8.91 7.34 -1.74
CA TRP A 35 8.01 8.45 -1.51
C TRP A 35 8.17 9.55 -2.56
N ILE A 36 7.09 9.85 -3.28
CA ILE A 36 6.99 11.03 -4.14
C ILE A 36 6.54 12.26 -3.33
N ALA A 37 5.61 12.07 -2.39
CA ALA A 37 5.09 13.13 -1.52
C ALA A 37 4.51 12.54 -0.23
N GLY A 38 4.52 13.29 0.87
CA GLY A 38 3.90 12.88 2.14
C GLY A 38 4.80 12.02 3.04
N ARG A 39 6.08 11.84 2.69
CA ARG A 39 7.07 11.21 3.57
C ARG A 39 7.15 11.99 4.88
N HIS A 40 7.04 11.28 5.99
CA HIS A 40 7.31 11.87 7.30
C HIS A 40 8.84 12.06 7.46
N PRO A 41 9.32 13.24 7.88
CA PRO A 41 10.77 13.51 7.94
C PRO A 41 11.51 12.60 8.92
N ASP A 42 10.92 12.35 10.09
CA ASP A 42 11.58 11.63 11.18
C ASP A 42 11.11 10.18 11.37
N LYS A 43 10.24 9.67 10.49
CA LYS A 43 9.64 8.34 10.66
C LYS A 43 9.74 7.52 9.39
N THR A 44 10.34 6.35 9.52
CA THR A 44 10.32 5.33 8.47
C THR A 44 8.91 4.79 8.34
N SER A 45 8.45 4.68 7.10
CA SER A 45 7.18 4.07 6.76
C SER A 45 7.43 2.72 6.11
N TYR A 46 6.58 1.76 6.42
CA TYR A 46 6.62 0.41 5.91
C TYR A 46 5.27 0.02 5.34
N CYS A 47 5.27 -0.84 4.33
CA CYS A 47 4.08 -1.49 3.82
C CYS A 47 4.06 -2.97 4.20
N SER A 48 2.92 -3.44 4.70
CA SER A 48 2.73 -4.83 5.16
C SER A 48 2.02 -5.66 4.10
N PRO A 49 2.70 -6.58 3.39
CA PRO A 49 2.12 -7.33 2.27
C PRO A 49 1.05 -8.34 2.70
N TRP A 50 0.97 -8.73 3.98
CA TRP A 50 -0.06 -9.66 4.48
C TRP A 50 -1.34 -8.96 4.97
N VAL A 51 -1.37 -7.62 5.03
CA VAL A 51 -2.54 -6.87 5.49
C VAL A 51 -3.20 -6.19 4.30
N VAL A 52 -3.91 -6.99 3.50
CA VAL A 52 -4.58 -6.56 2.26
C VAL A 52 -6.09 -6.56 2.45
N GLY A 53 -6.78 -5.55 1.93
CA GLY A 53 -8.24 -5.49 1.96
C GLY A 53 -8.80 -4.40 1.03
N THR A 54 -10.12 -4.42 0.83
CA THR A 54 -10.79 -3.35 0.09
C THR A 54 -11.16 -2.20 1.00
N VAL A 55 -11.04 -0.97 0.50
CA VAL A 55 -11.41 0.27 1.18
C VAL A 55 -12.36 1.03 0.30
N LYS A 56 -13.55 1.35 0.82
CA LYS A 56 -14.55 2.14 0.10
C LYS A 56 -14.04 3.55 -0.15
N HIS A 57 -14.33 4.11 -1.32
CA HIS A 57 -13.96 5.46 -1.70
C HIS A 57 -14.40 6.50 -0.66
N ARG A 58 -15.65 6.40 -0.19
CA ARG A 58 -16.20 7.27 0.86
C ARG A 58 -15.50 7.17 2.23
N ALA A 59 -14.72 6.13 2.46
CA ALA A 59 -13.95 5.94 3.69
C ALA A 59 -12.53 6.53 3.59
N ILE A 60 -12.08 6.89 2.39
CA ILE A 60 -10.82 7.60 2.21
C ILE A 60 -11.05 9.08 2.56
N ALA A 61 -10.52 9.48 3.70
CA ALA A 61 -10.44 10.88 4.10
C ALA A 61 -8.98 11.32 4.07
N ASN A 62 -8.70 12.44 3.39
CA ASN A 62 -7.38 13.09 3.35
C ASN A 62 -6.22 12.16 2.89
N PRO A 63 -6.00 12.00 1.57
CA PRO A 63 -4.83 11.31 1.05
C PRO A 63 -3.53 11.84 1.68
N GLN A 64 -2.74 10.96 2.29
CA GLN A 64 -1.57 11.33 3.11
C GLN A 64 -0.28 11.48 2.28
N GLY A 65 -0.24 10.98 1.05
CA GLY A 65 0.95 11.03 0.23
C GLY A 65 0.82 10.25 -1.07
N LYS A 66 1.94 10.14 -1.79
CA LYS A 66 2.08 9.44 -3.07
C LYS A 66 3.38 8.65 -3.07
N ILE A 67 3.30 7.41 -3.56
CA ILE A 67 4.41 6.46 -3.66
C ILE A 67 4.65 6.15 -5.16
N THR A 68 5.86 5.74 -5.52
CA THR A 68 6.21 5.32 -6.88
C THR A 68 5.35 4.16 -7.36
N THR A 69 5.16 4.09 -8.68
CA THR A 69 4.51 2.94 -9.31
C THR A 69 5.34 1.68 -9.11
N GLU A 70 6.67 1.78 -9.21
CA GLU A 70 7.61 0.65 -9.01
C GLU A 70 7.44 -0.01 -7.63
N PHE A 71 7.39 0.78 -6.55
CA PHE A 71 7.14 0.23 -5.22
C PHE A 71 5.73 -0.36 -5.08
N THR A 72 4.74 0.24 -5.75
CA THR A 72 3.37 -0.28 -5.75
C THR A 72 3.30 -1.65 -6.42
N GLU A 73 3.94 -1.81 -7.58
CA GLU A 73 4.07 -3.08 -8.31
C GLU A 73 4.82 -4.13 -7.49
N HIS A 74 5.97 -3.76 -6.92
CA HIS A 74 6.71 -4.63 -6.01
C HIS A 74 5.83 -5.11 -4.84
N MET A 75 5.03 -4.22 -4.24
CA MET A 75 4.12 -4.61 -3.16
C MET A 75 2.97 -5.50 -3.62
N ILE A 76 2.48 -5.36 -4.85
CA ILE A 76 1.51 -6.31 -5.43
C ILE A 76 2.13 -7.70 -5.50
N ASP A 77 3.35 -7.83 -6.02
CA ASP A 77 4.06 -9.12 -6.10
C ASP A 77 4.24 -9.74 -4.71
N ARG A 78 4.64 -8.93 -3.70
CA ARG A 78 4.75 -9.41 -2.33
C ARG A 78 3.41 -9.87 -1.75
N CYS A 79 2.33 -9.15 -2.02
CA CYS A 79 0.99 -9.55 -1.59
C CYS A 79 0.57 -10.87 -2.24
N GLU A 80 0.86 -11.06 -3.52
CA GLU A 80 0.59 -12.33 -4.22
C GLU A 80 1.37 -13.50 -3.61
N ASP A 81 2.66 -13.31 -3.33
CA ASP A 81 3.49 -14.33 -2.68
C ASP A 81 2.89 -14.76 -1.32
N PHE A 82 2.45 -13.80 -0.50
CA PHE A 82 1.77 -14.09 0.76
C PHE A 82 0.44 -14.84 0.58
N LEU A 83 -0.35 -14.48 -0.44
CA LEU A 83 -1.62 -15.14 -0.76
C LEU A 83 -1.42 -16.56 -1.30
N ARG A 84 -0.33 -16.80 -2.04
CA ARG A 84 0.05 -18.11 -2.58
C ARG A 84 0.77 -18.98 -1.54
N GLY A 85 1.36 -18.37 -0.51
CA GLY A 85 2.18 -19.04 0.49
C GLY A 85 3.55 -19.47 -0.05
N THR A 86 4.13 -18.68 -0.95
CA THR A 86 5.40 -18.96 -1.65
C THR A 86 6.52 -18.01 -1.27
#